data_AF-A0A397IMB6-F1
#
_entry.id   AF-A0A397IMB6-F1
#
_cell.length_a   1.000
_cell.length_b   1.000
_cell.length_c   1.000
_cell.angle_alpha   90.00
_cell.angle_beta   90.00
_cell.angle_gamma   90.00
#
_symmetry.space_group_name_H-M   'P 1'
#
loop_
_entity.id
_entity.type
_entity.pdbx_description
1 polymer ?
#
loop_
_entity_poly.entity_id
_entity_poly.type
_entity_poly.pdbx_seq_one_letter_code
_entity_poly.pdbx_strand_id
1 'polypeptide(L)'
;MASIPLGPLALPAFFQNENTAHLILKAMKNMNVDDPAIFIQWNNNGFNDTPMANCRNGVAGQTKAAIINYIVGSGGVDFNGLNEMFLFKSPLAISRSQHGFPLWTYHQAGVADVCLSICRINKSSANGQIDYEIFDYPLVQK
;
A
#
# COMPACT_ATOMS: atom_id res chain seq x y z
N MET A 1 -24.73 -13.17 10.73
CA MET A 1 -23.36 -12.74 10.36
C MET A 1 -22.40 -13.36 11.36
N ALA A 2 -21.54 -14.29 10.92
CA ALA A 2 -20.58 -14.94 11.80
C ALA A 2 -19.29 -14.12 11.82
N SER A 3 -18.91 -13.60 12.99
CA SER A 3 -17.59 -13.02 13.23
C SER A 3 -16.56 -14.14 13.27
N ILE A 4 -15.73 -14.25 12.24
CA ILE A 4 -14.63 -15.22 12.20
C ILE A 4 -13.59 -14.77 13.23
N PRO A 5 -13.20 -15.62 14.19
CA PRO A 5 -12.14 -15.29 15.13
C PRO A 5 -10.81 -15.21 14.37
N LEU A 6 -10.20 -14.02 14.37
CA LEU A 6 -8.90 -13.75 13.75
C LEU A 6 -7.79 -14.47 14.52
N GLY A 7 -7.52 -15.73 14.15
CA GLY A 7 -6.29 -16.41 14.53
C GLY A 7 -5.09 -15.89 13.71
N PRO A 8 -3.85 -15.93 14.24
CA PRO A 8 -2.65 -15.39 13.57
C PRO A 8 -2.38 -15.93 12.16
N LEU A 9 -2.83 -17.16 11.87
CA LEU A 9 -2.63 -17.85 10.60
C LEU A 9 -3.67 -17.49 9.52
N ALA A 10 -4.73 -16.76 9.86
CA ALA A 10 -5.73 -16.26 8.90
C ALA A 10 -5.45 -14.81 8.45
N LEU A 11 -4.42 -14.17 9.02
CA LEU A 11 -3.97 -12.84 8.63
C LEU A 11 -3.18 -12.92 7.31
N PRO A 12 -3.40 -11.99 6.38
CA PRO A 12 -2.55 -11.83 5.20
C PRO A 12 -1.08 -11.82 5.57
N ALA A 13 -0.22 -12.39 4.71
CA ALA A 13 1.21 -12.59 5.02
C ALA A 13 1.94 -11.33 5.52
N PHE A 14 1.53 -10.15 5.08
CA PHE A 14 2.11 -8.88 5.53
C PHE A 14 1.78 -8.53 6.99
N PHE A 15 0.62 -8.95 7.53
CA PHE A 15 0.28 -8.81 8.94
C PHE A 15 0.99 -9.83 9.85
N GLN A 16 1.58 -10.88 9.26
CA GLN A 16 2.38 -11.86 10.01
C GLN A 16 3.80 -11.34 10.31
N ASN A 17 4.22 -10.26 9.65
CA ASN A 17 5.49 -9.60 9.94
C ASN A 17 5.33 -8.64 11.13
N GLU A 18 6.09 -8.88 12.21
CA GLU A 18 6.01 -8.08 13.43
C GLU A 18 6.32 -6.59 13.20
N ASN A 19 7.31 -6.26 12.39
CA ASN A 19 7.66 -4.86 12.10
C ASN A 19 6.52 -4.14 11.37
N THR A 20 5.91 -4.82 10.39
CA THR A 20 4.73 -4.32 9.68
C THR A 20 3.56 -4.12 10.65
N ALA A 21 3.27 -5.11 11.49
CA ALA A 21 2.20 -5.02 12.49
C ALA A 21 2.42 -3.86 13.47
N HIS A 22 3.67 -3.66 13.94
CA HIS A 22 4.05 -2.54 14.78
C HIS A 22 3.88 -1.19 14.07
N LEU A 23 4.26 -1.08 12.80
CA LEU A 23 4.09 0.12 12.00
C LEU A 23 2.61 0.46 11.84
N ILE A 24 1.77 -0.52 11.50
CA ILE A 24 0.33 -0.37 11.36
C ILE A 24 -0.30 0.07 12.68
N LEU A 25 0.05 -0.57 13.79
CA LEU A 25 -0.48 -0.20 15.10
C LEU A 25 -0.09 1.23 15.48
N LYS A 26 1.14 1.66 15.17
CA LYS A 26 1.59 3.03 15.40
C LYS A 26 0.82 4.02 14.52
N ALA A 27 0.57 3.70 13.26
CA ALA A 27 -0.24 4.50 12.34
C ALA A 27 -1.67 4.68 12.88
N MET A 28 -2.30 3.59 13.31
CA MET A 28 -3.66 3.59 13.87
C MET A 28 -3.83 4.50 15.09
N LYS A 29 -2.80 4.62 15.94
CA LYS A 29 -2.80 5.54 17.08
C LYS A 29 -2.75 7.02 16.66
N ASN A 30 -2.29 7.31 15.45
CA ASN A 30 -2.16 8.67 14.90
C ASN A 30 -3.29 9.03 13.91
N MET A 31 -4.18 8.10 13.60
CA MET A 31 -5.32 8.29 12.70
C MET A 31 -6.60 8.59 13.48
N ASN A 32 -7.45 9.48 12.96
CA ASN A 32 -8.81 9.63 13.48
C ASN A 32 -9.67 8.42 13.09
N VAL A 33 -10.86 8.31 13.70
CA VAL A 33 -11.87 7.37 13.21
C VAL A 33 -12.21 7.75 11.76
N ASP A 34 -12.38 6.73 10.91
CA ASP A 34 -12.64 6.85 9.46
C ASP A 34 -11.50 7.41 8.61
N ASP A 35 -10.38 7.83 9.20
CA ASP A 35 -9.16 8.09 8.42
C ASP A 35 -8.67 6.76 7.82
N PRO A 36 -8.40 6.70 6.51
CA PRO A 36 -7.82 5.52 5.90
C PRO A 36 -6.31 5.68 5.70
N ALA A 37 -5.61 4.57 5.52
CA ALA A 37 -4.21 4.54 5.15
C ALA A 37 -3.95 3.53 4.04
N ILE A 38 -2.89 3.74 3.25
CA ILE A 38 -2.34 2.74 2.34
C ILE A 38 -1.07 2.19 2.95
N PHE A 39 -0.96 0.87 3.03
CA PHE A 39 0.30 0.18 3.28
C PHE A 39 0.77 -0.51 2.00
N ILE A 40 2.06 -0.39 1.69
CA ILE A 40 2.70 -0.94 0.49
C ILE A 40 3.93 -1.72 0.89
N GLN A 41 3.96 -2.99 0.47
CA GLN A 41 5.18 -3.79 0.49
C GLN A 41 5.81 -3.75 -0.90
N TRP A 42 6.89 -2.99 -1.05
CA TRP A 42 7.57 -2.83 -2.34
C TRP A 42 8.25 -4.11 -2.81
N ASN A 43 8.34 -4.27 -4.13
CA ASN A 43 9.13 -5.31 -4.77
C ASN A 43 10.28 -4.67 -5.56
N ASN A 44 11.50 -4.75 -5.03
CA ASN A 44 12.67 -4.17 -5.68
C ASN A 44 12.92 -4.75 -7.09
N ASN A 45 12.53 -6.00 -7.34
CA ASN A 45 12.68 -6.62 -8.66
C ASN A 45 11.78 -5.95 -9.71
N GLY A 46 10.65 -5.37 -9.31
CA GLY A 46 9.75 -4.65 -10.21
C GLY A 46 10.28 -3.29 -10.71
N PHE A 47 11.43 -2.85 -10.20
CA PHE A 47 12.14 -1.64 -10.63
C PHE A 47 13.56 -1.93 -11.14
N ASN A 48 13.96 -3.20 -11.20
CA ASN A 48 15.30 -3.62 -11.60
C ASN A 48 15.21 -4.79 -12.60
N ASP A 49 14.20 -4.74 -13.47
CA ASP A 49 13.94 -5.73 -14.50
C ASP A 49 14.83 -5.57 -15.74
N THR A 50 15.56 -4.44 -15.84
CA THR A 50 16.52 -4.15 -16.91
C THR A 50 17.86 -3.68 -16.32
N PRO A 51 18.93 -3.52 -17.15
CA PRO A 51 20.20 -2.97 -16.67
C PRO A 51 20.13 -1.54 -16.13
N MET A 52 19.09 -0.76 -16.47
CA MET A 52 18.90 0.57 -15.90
C MET A 52 18.34 0.45 -14.49
N ALA A 53 19.19 0.69 -13.49
CA ALA A 53 18.85 0.52 -12.10
C ALA A 53 17.69 1.43 -11.63
N ASN A 54 16.85 0.88 -10.74
CA ASN A 54 15.75 1.55 -10.05
C ASN A 54 14.66 2.15 -10.97
N CYS A 55 14.60 1.71 -12.24
CA CYS A 55 13.61 2.10 -13.21
C CYS A 55 12.91 0.86 -13.77
N ARG A 56 11.58 0.80 -13.60
CA ARG A 56 10.76 -0.23 -14.24
C ARG A 56 10.89 -0.12 -15.75
N ASN A 57 11.02 -1.25 -16.44
CA ASN A 57 11.17 -1.34 -17.90
C ASN A 57 12.37 -0.55 -18.45
N GLY A 58 13.31 -0.15 -17.60
CA GLY A 58 14.42 0.72 -17.96
C GLY A 58 14.01 2.13 -18.44
N VAL A 59 12.82 2.59 -18.05
CA VAL A 59 12.32 3.91 -18.45
C VAL A 59 12.59 4.93 -17.34
N ALA A 60 13.37 5.97 -17.68
CA ALA A 60 13.63 7.07 -16.76
C ALA A 60 12.31 7.68 -16.25
N GLY A 61 12.18 7.80 -14.93
CA GLY A 61 10.97 8.32 -14.27
C GLY A 61 9.97 7.25 -13.82
N GLN A 62 10.06 6.00 -14.29
CA GLN A 62 9.25 4.88 -13.76
C GLN A 62 9.90 4.28 -12.50
N THR A 63 10.01 5.11 -11.46
CA THR A 63 10.74 4.79 -10.23
C THR A 63 9.80 4.59 -9.05
N LYS A 64 10.27 3.92 -7.99
CA LYS A 64 9.55 3.87 -6.69
C LYS A 64 9.21 5.29 -6.19
N ALA A 65 10.15 6.23 -6.33
CA ALA A 65 9.95 7.63 -5.94
C ALA A 65 8.80 8.31 -6.71
N ALA A 66 8.58 7.98 -7.98
CA ALA A 66 7.46 8.51 -8.74
C ALA A 66 6.11 8.03 -8.21
N ILE A 67 6.01 6.78 -7.77
CA ILE A 67 4.79 6.24 -7.14
C ILE A 67 4.55 6.91 -5.78
N ILE A 68 5.60 7.06 -4.97
CA ILE A 68 5.53 7.76 -3.68
C ILE A 68 5.04 9.20 -3.87
N ASN A 69 5.65 9.94 -4.81
CA ASN A 69 5.26 11.32 -5.12
C ASN A 69 3.81 11.42 -5.61
N TYR A 70 3.34 10.43 -6.36
CA TYR A 70 1.94 10.35 -6.78
C TYR A 70 0.99 10.17 -5.58
N ILE A 71 1.31 9.25 -4.65
CA ILE A 71 0.50 9.02 -3.42
C ILE A 71 0.47 10.29 -2.56
N VAL A 72 1.62 10.93 -2.36
CA VAL A 72 1.72 12.18 -1.59
C VAL A 72 0.98 13.33 -2.28
N GLY A 73 1.13 13.47 -3.60
CA GLY A 73 0.38 14.44 -4.41
C GLY A 73 -1.13 14.20 -4.40
N SER A 74 -1.58 12.97 -4.13
CA SER A 74 -2.99 12.60 -3.97
C SER A 74 -3.52 12.85 -2.54
N GLY A 75 -2.71 13.42 -1.65
CA GLY A 75 -3.09 13.76 -0.28
C GLY A 75 -2.65 12.74 0.79
N GLY A 76 -1.83 11.75 0.42
CA GLY A 76 -1.20 10.85 1.36
C GLY A 76 -0.06 11.51 2.14
N VAL A 77 0.10 11.14 3.40
CA VAL A 77 1.23 11.58 4.24
C VAL A 77 2.08 10.37 4.59
N ASP A 78 3.35 10.37 4.19
CA ASP A 78 4.29 9.29 4.53
C ASP A 78 4.51 9.22 6.05
N PHE A 79 4.05 8.12 6.63
CA PHE A 79 4.09 7.89 8.05
C PHE A 79 5.46 7.30 8.45
N ASN A 80 6.17 8.02 9.33
CA ASN A 80 7.54 7.71 9.76
C ASN A 80 8.63 7.82 8.68
N GLY A 81 8.33 8.32 7.47
CA GLY A 81 9.35 8.53 6.45
C GLY A 81 9.89 7.25 5.81
N LEU A 82 9.19 6.12 5.99
CA LEU A 82 9.64 4.82 5.49
C LEU A 82 9.16 4.55 4.05
N ASN A 83 8.25 5.37 3.54
CA ASN A 83 7.60 5.21 2.23
C ASN A 83 6.79 3.91 2.08
N GLU A 84 6.37 3.31 3.20
CA GLU A 84 5.60 2.06 3.23
C GLU A 84 4.17 2.27 3.71
N MET A 85 3.91 3.34 4.47
CA MET A 85 2.61 3.64 5.06
C MET A 85 2.25 5.09 4.78
N PHE A 86 1.07 5.32 4.18
CA PHE A 86 0.59 6.65 3.82
C PHE A 86 -0.76 6.91 4.45
N LEU A 87 -0.86 7.91 5.32
CA LEU A 87 -2.11 8.29 5.98
C LEU A 87 -2.89 9.27 5.11
N PHE A 88 -4.19 9.10 5.03
CA PHE A 88 -5.10 10.01 4.36
C PHE A 88 -6.09 10.58 5.38
N LYS A 89 -6.40 11.87 5.26
CA LYS A 89 -7.40 12.55 6.12
C LYS A 89 -8.82 12.52 5.54
N SER A 90 -9.04 11.75 4.48
CA SER A 90 -10.32 11.68 3.79
C SER A 90 -10.45 10.37 2.99
N PRO A 91 -11.58 9.65 3.11
CA PRO A 91 -11.92 8.52 2.25
C PRO A 91 -11.92 8.86 0.75
N LEU A 92 -12.24 10.09 0.37
CA LEU A 92 -12.24 10.50 -1.03
C LEU A 92 -10.82 10.61 -1.61
N ALA A 93 -9.86 11.10 -0.80
CA ALA A 93 -8.48 11.27 -1.23
C ALA A 93 -7.82 9.92 -1.52
N ILE A 94 -8.03 8.94 -0.63
CA ILE A 94 -7.49 7.58 -0.84
C ILE A 94 -8.12 6.91 -2.06
N SER A 95 -9.44 7.03 -2.28
CA SER A 95 -10.10 6.43 -3.45
C SER A 95 -9.56 7.02 -4.75
N ARG A 96 -9.33 8.33 -4.81
CA ARG A 96 -8.69 8.97 -5.98
C ARG A 96 -7.27 8.45 -6.19
N SER A 97 -6.50 8.35 -5.11
CA SER A 97 -5.14 7.80 -5.15
C SER A 97 -5.15 6.37 -5.72
N GLN A 98 -6.03 5.50 -5.22
CA GLN A 98 -6.12 4.09 -5.62
C GLN A 98 -6.50 3.90 -7.09
N HIS A 99 -7.40 4.74 -7.62
CA HIS A 99 -7.86 4.62 -9.00
C HIS A 99 -7.01 5.34 -10.04
N GLY A 100 -6.10 6.23 -9.62
CA GLY A 100 -5.28 7.03 -10.51
C GLY A 100 -3.81 6.61 -10.59
N PHE A 101 -3.45 5.43 -10.06
CA PHE A 101 -2.06 4.95 -10.17
C PHE A 101 -1.58 4.99 -11.63
N PRO A 102 -0.33 5.37 -11.90
CA PRO A 102 0.18 5.43 -13.26
C PRO A 102 0.07 4.06 -13.95
N LEU A 103 -0.38 4.02 -15.21
CA LEU A 103 -0.61 2.77 -15.93
C LEU A 103 0.59 1.81 -15.95
N TRP A 104 1.81 2.34 -15.91
CA TRP A 104 3.03 1.52 -15.90
C TRP A 104 3.24 0.73 -14.60
N THR A 105 2.55 1.08 -13.50
CA THR A 105 2.64 0.34 -12.23
C THR A 105 1.85 -0.96 -12.24
N TYR A 106 1.06 -1.20 -13.29
CA TYR A 106 0.15 -2.33 -13.38
C TYR A 106 0.94 -3.60 -13.70
N HIS A 107 0.33 -4.74 -13.37
CA HIS A 107 0.88 -6.05 -13.67
C HIS A 107 1.24 -6.18 -15.16
N GLN A 108 2.42 -6.73 -15.44
CA GLN A 108 2.94 -6.93 -16.78
C GLN A 108 3.48 -8.34 -16.91
N ALA A 109 3.02 -9.08 -17.93
CA ALA A 109 3.45 -10.45 -18.15
C ALA A 109 4.97 -10.53 -18.33
N GLY A 110 5.63 -11.37 -17.54
CA GLY A 110 7.08 -11.55 -17.60
C GLY A 110 7.90 -10.48 -16.88
N VAL A 111 7.27 -9.48 -16.25
CA VAL A 111 7.93 -8.45 -15.43
C VAL A 111 7.44 -8.57 -14.01
N ALA A 112 8.35 -8.51 -13.02
CA ALA A 112 7.97 -8.55 -11.62
C ALA A 112 7.06 -7.35 -11.26
N ASP A 113 6.03 -7.54 -10.43
CA ASP A 113 5.16 -6.44 -9.99
C ASP A 113 5.91 -5.40 -9.17
N VAL A 114 5.44 -4.15 -9.13
CA VAL A 114 6.09 -3.06 -8.38
C VAL A 114 5.95 -3.22 -6.85
N CYS A 115 4.98 -3.98 -6.41
CA CYS A 115 4.74 -4.31 -5.00
C CYS A 115 4.39 -5.80 -4.86
N LEU A 116 4.77 -6.39 -3.73
CA LEU A 116 4.35 -7.73 -3.33
C LEU A 116 2.95 -7.73 -2.72
N SER A 117 2.58 -6.62 -2.07
CA SER A 117 1.25 -6.40 -1.52
C SER A 117 0.96 -4.90 -1.41
N ILE A 118 -0.32 -4.54 -1.55
CA ILE A 118 -0.84 -3.21 -1.25
C ILE A 118 -2.20 -3.37 -0.57
N CYS A 119 -2.41 -2.66 0.54
CA CYS A 119 -3.66 -2.71 1.27
C CYS A 119 -4.08 -1.33 1.76
N ARG A 120 -5.39 -1.16 1.92
CA ARG A 120 -5.99 -0.04 2.64
C ARG A 120 -6.33 -0.52 4.01
N ILE A 121 -6.03 0.33 4.96
CA ILE A 121 -6.32 0.12 6.36
C ILE A 121 -7.35 1.17 6.74
N ASN A 122 -8.51 0.73 7.20
CA ASN A 122 -9.58 1.58 7.67
C ASN A 122 -9.67 1.45 9.20
N LYS A 123 -9.68 2.59 9.89
CA LYS A 123 -9.94 2.61 11.33
C LYS A 123 -11.45 2.71 11.54
N SER A 124 -12.10 1.58 11.82
CA SER A 124 -13.55 1.44 11.84
C SER A 124 -14.22 1.75 13.18
N SER A 125 -13.47 1.84 14.30
CA SER A 125 -14.03 2.26 15.59
C SER A 125 -13.00 2.84 16.57
N ALA A 126 -13.51 3.57 17.57
CA ALA A 126 -12.72 4.07 18.71
C ALA A 126 -12.08 2.95 19.55
N ASN A 127 -12.58 1.71 19.42
CA ASN A 127 -12.11 0.54 20.16
C ASN A 127 -10.87 -0.11 19.51
N GLY A 128 -10.37 0.45 18.40
CA GLY A 128 -9.15 -0.02 17.75
C GLY A 128 -9.34 -1.24 16.85
N GLN A 129 -10.57 -1.57 16.45
CA GLN A 129 -10.78 -2.56 15.38
C GLN A 129 -10.17 -2.06 14.08
N ILE A 130 -9.42 -2.95 13.43
CA ILE A 130 -8.79 -2.73 12.14
C ILE A 130 -9.64 -3.43 11.11
N ASP A 131 -10.12 -2.66 10.14
CA ASP A 131 -10.62 -3.23 8.90
C ASP A 131 -9.57 -3.00 7.82
N TYR A 132 -9.40 -3.99 6.93
CA TYR A 132 -8.44 -3.88 5.85
C TYR A 132 -9.00 -4.51 4.59
N GLU A 133 -8.61 -3.92 3.47
CA GLU A 133 -8.96 -4.38 2.14
C GLU A 133 -7.66 -4.52 1.35
N ILE A 134 -7.54 -5.59 0.56
CA ILE A 134 -6.46 -5.72 -0.43
C ILE A 134 -7.01 -5.14 -1.73
N PHE A 135 -6.22 -4.33 -2.44
CA PHE A 135 -6.64 -3.76 -3.73
C PHE A 135 -5.71 -4.23 -4.81
N ASP A 136 -6.29 -4.91 -5.78
CA ASP A 136 -5.56 -5.64 -6.82
C ASP A 136 -4.97 -4.74 -7.92
N TYR A 137 -5.18 -3.42 -7.85
CA TYR A 137 -4.98 -2.51 -8.98
C TYR A 137 -3.53 -2.33 -9.49
N PRO A 138 -2.47 -2.68 -8.74
CA PRO A 138 -1.14 -2.90 -9.32
C PRO A 138 -0.71 -4.37 -9.42
N LEU A 139 -1.54 -5.32 -8.95
CA LEU A 139 -1.18 -6.73 -8.74
C LEU A 139 -1.85 -7.71 -9.71
N VAL A 140 -2.98 -7.35 -10.34
CA VAL A 140 -3.77 -8.27 -11.18
C VAL A 140 -4.06 -7.66 -12.55
N GLN A 141 -4.03 -8.52 -13.56
CA GLN A 141 -4.39 -8.23 -14.95
C GLN A 141 -5.90 -7.90 -15.03
N LYS A 142 -6.27 -6.80 -15.69
CA LYS A 142 -7.66 -6.59 -16.14
C LYS A 142 -7.93 -7.41 -17.39
#